data_AF-A0A0Q3RB99-F1
#
_entry.id   AF-A0A0Q3RB99-F1
#
_cell.length_a   1.000
_cell.length_b   1.000
_cell.length_c   1.000
_cell.angle_alpha   90.00
_cell.angle_beta   90.00
_cell.angle_gamma   90.00
#
_symmetry.space_group_name_H-M   'P 1'
#
loop_
_entity.id
_entity.type
_entity.pdbx_description
1 polymer ?
#
loop_
_entity_poly.entity_id
_entity_poly.type
_entity_poly.pdbx_seq_one_letter_code
_entity_poly.pdbx_strand_id
1 'polypeptide(L)'
;MTSRNWVKLFMTTLLVGGLTTGVVGFIVRWNEFEPIFTSFDLLEILSVLIWLIGVGFIFSVLSQAGFFAYLTVHRFGLGIFKSHSLWNAVQVILILFVLFDLVYLRYNTFAEEGDSIWPYVGVAAFILVVGAAVAAMKVKMTSKEAFIPAVFFMVVVTTIEWVPVLRVNEESWVYLMIFPLLVCNAYQLLILQKLNKASQEQRQKVAKKPAK
;
A
#
# COMPACT_ATOMS: atom_id res chain seq x y z
N MET A 1 -1.62 4.64 19.98
CA MET A 1 -1.37 3.18 20.02
C MET A 1 -0.43 2.85 21.17
N THR A 2 -0.45 1.63 21.71
CA THR A 2 0.59 1.10 22.61
C THR A 2 1.73 0.47 21.80
N SER A 3 2.94 0.36 22.37
CA SER A 3 4.10 -0.26 21.70
C SER A 3 3.80 -1.69 21.22
N ARG A 4 3.10 -2.49 22.03
CA ARG A 4 2.67 -3.86 21.67
C ARG A 4 1.80 -3.90 20.41
N ASN A 5 0.82 -3.01 20.30
CA ASN A 5 -0.04 -2.95 19.13
C ASN A 5 0.69 -2.41 17.90
N TRP A 6 1.69 -1.56 18.10
CA TRP A 6 2.56 -1.08 17.03
C TRP A 6 3.43 -2.21 16.47
N VAL A 7 4.11 -2.98 17.33
CA VAL A 7 4.92 -4.13 16.90
C VAL A 7 4.04 -5.18 16.22
N LYS A 8 2.81 -5.38 16.72
CA LYS A 8 1.84 -6.25 16.07
C LYS A 8 1.50 -5.78 14.65
N LEU A 9 1.22 -4.48 14.46
CA LEU A 9 0.97 -3.92 13.13
C LEU A 9 2.16 -4.15 12.20
N PHE A 10 3.37 -3.85 12.69
CA PHE A 10 4.61 -4.03 11.92
C PHE A 10 4.78 -5.49 11.46
N MET A 11 4.74 -6.44 12.40
CA MET A 11 4.98 -7.86 12.09
C MET A 11 3.89 -8.47 11.22
N THR A 12 2.63 -8.10 11.45
CA THR A 12 1.54 -8.62 10.60
C THR A 12 1.58 -8.04 9.19
N THR A 13 1.96 -6.77 9.04
CA THR A 13 2.15 -6.17 7.71
C THR A 13 3.36 -6.80 7.00
N LEU A 14 4.44 -7.08 7.73
CA LEU A 14 5.61 -7.78 7.22
C LEU A 14 5.25 -9.16 6.65
N LEU A 15 4.46 -9.93 7.40
CA LEU A 15 3.94 -11.22 6.92
C LEU A 15 3.02 -11.05 5.71
N VAL A 16 2.13 -10.04 5.72
CA VAL A 16 1.26 -9.75 4.57
C VAL A 16 2.08 -9.45 3.32
N GLY A 17 3.13 -8.62 3.42
CA GLY A 17 4.01 -8.31 2.29
C GLY A 17 4.77 -9.53 1.80
N GLY A 18 5.41 -10.28 2.70
CA GLY A 18 6.15 -11.50 2.36
C GLY A 18 5.27 -12.54 1.65
N LEU A 19 4.09 -12.84 2.22
CA LEU A 19 3.16 -13.82 1.63
C LEU A 19 2.58 -13.33 0.30
N THR A 20 2.20 -12.05 0.20
CA THR A 20 1.64 -11.50 -1.03
C THR A 20 2.68 -11.53 -2.15
N THR A 21 3.92 -11.09 -1.89
CA THR A 21 4.99 -11.14 -2.89
C THR A 21 5.38 -12.57 -3.26
N GLY A 22 5.40 -13.50 -2.29
CA GLY A 22 5.64 -14.92 -2.56
C GLY A 22 4.65 -15.48 -3.58
N VAL A 23 3.35 -15.20 -3.41
CA VAL A 23 2.31 -15.67 -4.32
C VAL A 23 2.32 -14.90 -5.64
N VAL A 24 2.31 -13.57 -5.58
CA VAL A 24 2.27 -12.70 -6.77
C VAL A 24 3.52 -12.89 -7.63
N GLY A 25 4.68 -13.13 -7.02
CA GLY A 25 5.93 -13.28 -7.77
C GLY A 25 5.93 -14.48 -8.71
N PHE A 26 5.38 -15.62 -8.28
CA PHE A 26 5.18 -16.76 -9.18
C PHE A 26 4.16 -16.48 -10.27
N ILE A 27 3.10 -15.71 -9.99
CA ILE A 27 2.06 -15.39 -10.98
C ILE A 27 2.59 -14.42 -12.04
N VAL A 28 3.22 -13.32 -11.61
CA VAL A 28 3.71 -12.27 -12.51
C VAL A 28 4.88 -12.77 -13.37
N ARG A 29 5.74 -13.63 -12.82
CA ARG A 29 6.90 -14.19 -13.51
C ARG A 29 6.69 -15.66 -13.86
N TRP A 30 5.45 -16.05 -14.17
CA TRP A 30 5.10 -17.45 -14.44
C TRP A 30 5.96 -18.06 -15.54
N ASN A 31 6.19 -17.35 -16.64
CA ASN A 31 7.00 -17.83 -17.76
C ASN A 31 8.45 -18.18 -17.36
N GLU A 32 8.97 -17.56 -16.30
CA GLU A 32 10.32 -17.84 -15.79
C GLU A 32 10.33 -19.04 -14.84
N PHE A 33 9.27 -19.20 -14.04
CA PHE A 33 9.20 -20.23 -13.01
C PHE A 33 8.42 -21.49 -13.43
N GLU A 34 7.69 -21.47 -14.54
CA GLU A 34 6.97 -22.65 -15.06
C GLU A 34 7.88 -23.90 -15.17
N PRO A 35 9.12 -23.81 -15.70
CA PRO A 35 9.98 -24.98 -15.84
C PRO A 35 10.20 -25.73 -14.52
N ILE A 36 10.42 -25.01 -13.41
CA ILE A 36 10.70 -25.60 -12.09
C ILE A 36 9.45 -26.28 -11.48
N PHE A 37 8.25 -25.82 -11.85
CA PHE A 37 6.99 -26.49 -11.48
C PHE A 37 6.74 -27.74 -12.33
N THR A 38 7.04 -27.69 -13.63
CA THR A 38 6.86 -28.85 -14.53
C THR A 38 7.85 -29.99 -14.24
N SER A 39 9.08 -29.66 -13.83
CA SER A 39 10.10 -30.62 -13.43
C SER A 39 9.92 -31.14 -12.00
N PHE A 40 8.96 -30.61 -11.24
CA PHE A 40 8.75 -30.88 -9.81
C PHE A 40 10.01 -30.66 -8.95
N ASP A 41 10.81 -29.64 -9.26
CA ASP A 41 11.97 -29.27 -8.43
C ASP A 41 11.51 -28.52 -7.18
N LEU A 42 11.14 -29.29 -6.14
CA LEU A 42 10.65 -28.74 -4.88
C LEU A 42 11.69 -27.88 -4.15
N LEU A 43 12.98 -28.16 -4.33
CA LEU A 43 14.05 -27.42 -3.66
C LEU A 43 14.21 -26.04 -4.30
N GLU A 44 14.16 -25.96 -5.62
CA GLU A 44 14.22 -24.70 -6.34
C GLU A 44 12.97 -23.85 -6.11
N ILE A 45 11.77 -24.44 -6.16
CA ILE A 45 10.51 -23.74 -5.84
C ILE A 45 10.56 -23.13 -4.44
N LEU A 46 11.00 -23.90 -3.43
CA LEU A 46 11.09 -23.40 -2.06
C LEU A 46 12.14 -22.28 -1.94
N SER A 47 13.26 -22.39 -2.65
CA SER A 47 14.33 -21.39 -2.64
C SER A 47 13.85 -20.06 -3.25
N VAL A 48 13.17 -20.12 -4.40
CA VAL A 48 12.55 -18.95 -5.04
C VAL A 48 11.46 -18.36 -4.16
N LEU A 49 10.62 -19.19 -3.53
CA LEU A 49 9.58 -18.70 -2.61
C LEU A 49 10.19 -17.93 -1.43
N ILE A 50 11.24 -18.46 -0.81
CA ILE A 50 11.94 -17.78 0.31
C ILE A 50 12.54 -16.45 -0.17
N TRP A 51 13.14 -16.43 -1.36
CA TRP A 51 13.65 -15.20 -1.96
C TRP A 51 12.55 -14.15 -2.18
N LEU A 52 11.42 -14.54 -2.78
CA LEU A 52 10.27 -13.66 -3.02
C LEU A 52 9.65 -13.14 -1.71
N ILE A 53 9.60 -13.97 -0.67
CA ILE A 53 9.19 -13.55 0.67
C ILE A 53 10.14 -12.48 1.22
N GLY A 54 11.45 -12.67 1.05
CA GLY A 54 12.47 -11.68 1.42
C GLY A 54 12.28 -10.34 0.71
N VAL A 55 12.03 -10.37 -0.60
CA VAL A 55 11.67 -9.17 -1.38
C VAL A 55 10.37 -8.54 -0.86
N GLY A 56 9.37 -9.34 -0.53
CA GLY A 56 8.12 -8.86 0.05
C GLY A 56 8.27 -8.19 1.42
N PHE A 57 9.26 -8.57 2.21
CA PHE A 57 9.61 -7.86 3.44
C PHE A 57 10.09 -6.44 3.15
N ILE A 58 10.89 -6.23 2.09
CA ILE A 58 11.34 -4.89 1.68
C ILE A 58 10.15 -4.03 1.27
N PHE A 59 9.25 -4.57 0.43
CA PHE A 59 8.04 -3.84 0.01
C PHE A 59 7.13 -3.50 1.18
N SER A 60 6.94 -4.42 2.12
CA SER A 60 6.20 -4.13 3.35
C SER A 60 6.87 -3.02 4.18
N VAL A 61 8.19 -3.05 4.37
CA VAL A 61 8.88 -1.99 5.14
C VAL A 61 8.71 -0.63 4.48
N LEU A 62 8.76 -0.57 3.15
CA LEU A 62 8.52 0.66 2.41
C LEU A 62 7.08 1.17 2.60
N SER A 63 6.09 0.29 2.45
CA SER A 63 4.67 0.57 2.70
C SER A 63 4.41 1.01 4.15
N GLN A 64 5.13 0.44 5.12
CA GLN A 64 5.06 0.88 6.50
C GLN A 64 5.63 2.28 6.71
N ALA A 65 6.78 2.59 6.12
CA ALA A 65 7.36 3.92 6.19
C ALA A 65 6.41 4.97 5.59
N GLY A 66 5.83 4.71 4.42
CA GLY A 66 4.88 5.61 3.78
C GLY A 66 3.58 5.76 4.58
N PHE A 67 3.04 4.69 5.17
CA PHE A 67 1.90 4.78 6.09
C PHE A 67 2.17 5.67 7.31
N PHE A 68 3.34 5.54 7.94
CA PHE A 68 3.69 6.41 9.08
C PHE A 68 3.89 7.86 8.67
N ALA A 69 4.54 8.09 7.52
CA ALA A 69 4.67 9.42 6.94
C ALA A 69 3.29 10.04 6.68
N TYR A 70 2.36 9.25 6.12
CA TYR A 70 1.00 9.69 5.87
C TYR A 70 0.25 10.08 7.14
N LEU A 71 0.27 9.25 8.18
CA LEU A 71 -0.40 9.59 9.45
C LEU A 71 0.10 10.92 10.03
N THR A 72 1.39 11.18 9.85
CA THR A 72 2.04 12.42 10.27
C THR A 72 1.58 13.61 9.42
N VAL A 73 1.65 13.49 8.09
CA VAL A 73 1.20 14.51 7.13
C VAL A 73 -0.27 14.82 7.32
N HIS A 74 -1.12 13.81 7.49
CA HIS A 74 -2.56 13.98 7.72
C HIS A 74 -2.83 14.76 9.02
N ARG A 75 -2.10 14.44 10.10
CA ARG A 75 -2.24 15.16 11.37
C ARG A 75 -1.80 16.63 11.25
N PHE A 76 -0.68 16.89 10.58
CA PHE A 76 -0.23 18.27 10.36
C PHE A 76 -1.12 19.03 9.39
N GLY A 77 -1.60 18.38 8.32
CA GLY A 77 -2.52 18.97 7.36
C GLY A 77 -3.79 19.49 8.04
N LEU A 78 -4.43 18.68 8.88
CA LEU A 78 -5.58 19.13 9.67
C LEU A 78 -5.25 20.30 10.60
N GLY A 79 -4.05 20.33 11.19
CA GLY A 79 -3.59 21.42 12.05
C GLY A 79 -3.32 22.74 11.30
N ILE A 80 -2.75 22.66 10.09
CA ILE A 80 -2.40 23.82 9.25
C ILE A 80 -3.66 24.41 8.60
N PHE A 81 -4.46 23.58 7.94
CA PHE A 81 -5.64 24.04 7.21
C PHE A 81 -6.83 24.35 8.12
N LYS A 82 -6.80 23.89 9.38
CA LYS A 82 -7.81 24.12 10.44
C LYS A 82 -9.25 23.72 10.06
N SER A 83 -9.45 23.13 8.89
CA SER A 83 -10.74 22.69 8.34
C SER A 83 -10.55 21.36 7.62
N HIS A 84 -11.41 20.40 7.99
CA HIS A 84 -11.41 19.07 7.38
C HIS A 84 -11.76 19.14 5.88
N SER A 85 -12.68 20.03 5.49
CA SER A 85 -13.07 20.20 4.09
C SER A 85 -11.94 20.76 3.23
N LEU A 86 -11.17 21.72 3.75
CA LEU A 86 -10.06 22.32 3.01
C LEU A 86 -8.91 21.32 2.83
N TRP A 87 -8.58 20.57 3.88
CA TRP A 87 -7.58 19.52 3.78
C TRP A 87 -7.98 18.41 2.80
N ASN A 88 -9.25 17.99 2.82
CA ASN A 88 -9.77 17.03 1.86
C ASN A 88 -9.70 17.56 0.42
N ALA A 89 -9.96 18.85 0.19
CA ALA A 89 -9.83 19.44 -1.14
C ALA A 89 -8.37 19.37 -1.66
N VAL A 90 -7.39 19.67 -0.79
CA VAL A 90 -5.96 19.52 -1.12
C VAL A 90 -5.63 18.07 -1.46
N GLN A 91 -6.13 17.11 -0.69
CA GLN A 91 -5.94 15.69 -0.99
C GLN A 91 -6.52 15.28 -2.34
N VAL A 92 -7.71 15.77 -2.71
CA VAL A 92 -8.30 15.51 -4.03
C VAL A 92 -7.43 16.06 -5.16
N ILE A 93 -6.93 17.29 -5.03
CA ILE A 93 -6.02 17.88 -6.02
C ILE A 93 -4.77 17.02 -6.18
N LEU A 94 -4.17 16.57 -5.07
CA LEU A 94 -2.99 15.71 -5.10
C LEU A 94 -3.27 14.32 -5.70
N ILE A 95 -4.46 13.75 -5.46
CA ILE A 95 -4.89 12.51 -6.12
C ILE A 95 -4.93 12.72 -7.63
N LEU A 96 -5.60 13.77 -8.11
CA LEU A 96 -5.70 14.08 -9.54
C LEU A 96 -4.32 14.32 -10.16
N PHE A 97 -3.45 15.04 -9.46
CA PHE A 97 -2.08 15.30 -9.90
C PHE A 97 -1.27 14.00 -10.06
N VAL A 98 -1.33 13.10 -9.08
CA VAL A 98 -0.60 11.82 -9.15
C VAL A 98 -1.16 10.90 -10.23
N LEU A 99 -2.48 10.86 -10.41
CA LEU A 99 -3.09 10.08 -11.50
C LEU A 99 -2.70 10.64 -12.87
N PHE A 100 -2.64 11.97 -13.00
CA PHE A 100 -2.13 12.62 -14.21
C PHE A 100 -0.66 12.28 -14.44
N ASP A 101 0.19 12.36 -13.42
CA ASP A 101 1.62 12.01 -13.49
C ASP A 101 1.83 10.56 -13.96
N LEU A 102 1.11 9.61 -13.36
CA LEU A 102 1.17 8.19 -13.73
C LEU A 102 0.81 7.90 -15.18
N VAL A 103 -0.04 8.74 -15.78
CA VAL A 103 -0.45 8.59 -17.19
C VAL A 103 0.45 9.41 -18.09
N TYR A 104 0.37 10.74 -17.98
CA TYR A 104 0.96 11.66 -18.95
C TYR A 104 2.49 11.71 -18.86
N LEU A 105 3.03 11.94 -17.65
CA LEU A 105 4.48 12.09 -17.49
C LEU A 105 5.20 10.77 -17.72
N ARG A 106 4.61 9.66 -17.27
CA ARG A 106 5.12 8.32 -17.55
C ARG A 106 5.06 7.97 -19.04
N TYR A 107 3.93 8.18 -19.71
CA TYR A 107 3.81 7.96 -21.17
C TYR A 107 4.87 8.77 -21.92
N ASN A 108 5.01 10.07 -21.63
CA ASN A 108 5.98 10.92 -22.32
C ASN A 108 7.44 10.55 -22.05
N THR A 109 7.73 9.80 -21.00
CA THR A 109 9.10 9.38 -20.64
C THR A 109 9.48 8.02 -21.21
N PHE A 110 8.51 7.11 -21.35
CA PHE A 110 8.78 5.69 -21.66
C PHE A 110 8.09 5.16 -22.91
N ALA A 111 7.13 5.87 -23.48
CA ALA A 111 6.45 5.43 -24.70
C ALA A 111 7.32 5.71 -25.95
N GLU A 112 7.39 4.75 -26.85
CA GLU A 112 8.03 4.88 -28.15
C GLU A 112 7.02 5.35 -29.23
N GLU A 113 7.53 5.69 -30.43
CA GLU A 113 6.66 6.10 -31.53
C GLU A 113 5.67 4.98 -31.89
N GLY A 114 4.38 5.28 -31.81
CA GLY A 114 3.29 4.33 -32.09
C GLY A 114 2.73 3.63 -30.85
N ASP A 115 3.31 3.83 -29.67
CA ASP A 115 2.80 3.27 -28.42
C ASP A 115 1.47 3.90 -28.00
N SER A 116 0.60 3.04 -27.48
CA SER A 116 -0.73 3.42 -26.99
C SER A 116 -0.65 4.00 -25.57
N ILE A 117 -1.44 5.04 -25.29
CA ILE A 117 -1.58 5.62 -23.94
C ILE A 117 -2.45 4.74 -23.02
N TRP A 118 -3.24 3.82 -23.58
CA TRP A 118 -4.24 3.05 -22.83
C TRP A 118 -3.68 2.16 -21.70
N PRO A 119 -2.51 1.50 -21.82
CA PRO A 119 -1.92 0.75 -20.71
C PRO A 119 -1.62 1.63 -19.49
N TYR A 120 -1.13 2.85 -19.71
CA TYR A 120 -0.84 3.82 -18.65
C TYR A 120 -2.12 4.28 -17.95
N VAL A 121 -3.17 4.56 -18.72
CA VAL A 121 -4.52 4.85 -18.19
C VAL A 121 -5.06 3.66 -17.39
N GLY A 122 -4.87 2.44 -17.88
CA GLY A 122 -5.27 1.20 -17.21
C GLY A 122 -4.63 1.04 -15.83
N VAL A 123 -3.33 1.30 -15.71
CA VAL A 123 -2.60 1.27 -14.42
C VAL A 123 -3.13 2.32 -13.45
N ALA A 124 -3.30 3.57 -13.89
CA ALA A 124 -3.84 4.63 -13.04
C ALA A 124 -5.28 4.35 -12.60
N ALA A 125 -6.12 3.86 -13.51
CA ALA A 125 -7.50 3.46 -13.23
C ALA A 125 -7.55 2.29 -12.24
N PHE A 126 -6.69 1.28 -12.41
CA PHE A 126 -6.59 0.14 -11.50
C PHE A 126 -6.29 0.58 -10.07
N ILE A 127 -5.27 1.42 -9.87
CA ILE A 127 -4.89 1.94 -8.54
C ILE A 127 -6.05 2.75 -7.94
N LEU A 128 -6.70 3.61 -8.74
CA LEU A 128 -7.85 4.39 -8.27
C LEU A 128 -9.03 3.50 -7.85
N VAL A 129 -9.37 2.49 -8.64
CA VAL A 129 -10.49 1.57 -8.35
C VAL A 129 -10.20 0.77 -7.08
N VAL A 130 -9.00 0.21 -6.94
CA VAL A 130 -8.59 -0.51 -5.72
C VAL A 130 -8.61 0.43 -4.51
N GLY A 131 -8.06 1.64 -4.65
CA GLY A 131 -8.06 2.64 -3.59
C GLY A 131 -9.46 3.07 -3.16
N ALA A 132 -10.37 3.28 -4.11
CA ALA A 132 -11.77 3.60 -3.86
C ALA A 132 -12.51 2.44 -3.18
N ALA A 133 -12.27 1.20 -3.59
CA ALA A 133 -12.84 0.01 -2.97
C ALA A 133 -12.38 -0.12 -1.50
N VAL A 134 -11.09 0.05 -1.22
CA VAL A 134 -10.54 0.03 0.14
C VAL A 134 -11.09 1.19 0.98
N ALA A 135 -11.21 2.38 0.40
CA ALA A 135 -11.82 3.53 1.06
C ALA A 135 -13.30 3.29 1.39
N ALA A 136 -14.06 2.66 0.50
CA ALA A 136 -15.45 2.28 0.76
C ALA A 136 -15.56 1.26 1.91
N MET A 137 -14.66 0.26 1.97
CA MET A 137 -14.57 -0.64 3.12
C MET A 137 -14.24 0.12 4.41
N LYS A 138 -13.30 1.07 4.35
CA LYS A 138 -12.90 1.89 5.50
C LYS A 138 -14.08 2.70 6.06
N VAL A 139 -14.85 3.36 5.18
CA VAL A 139 -16.02 4.16 5.58
C VAL A 139 -17.05 3.32 6.33
N LYS A 140 -17.30 2.08 5.90
CA LYS A 140 -18.21 1.15 6.59
C LYS A 140 -17.76 0.82 8.01
N MET A 141 -16.46 0.89 8.29
CA MET A 141 -15.89 0.60 9.61
C MET A 141 -15.78 1.85 10.50
N THR A 142 -15.57 3.04 9.92
CA THR A 142 -15.37 4.29 10.65
C THR A 142 -16.50 5.31 10.41
N SER A 143 -16.32 6.21 9.44
CA SER A 143 -17.14 7.38 9.17
C SER A 143 -16.95 7.78 7.70
N LYS A 144 -17.92 8.51 7.14
CA LYS A 144 -17.90 8.97 5.74
C LYS A 144 -16.72 9.91 5.46
N GLU A 145 -16.29 10.68 6.45
CA GLU A 145 -15.16 11.60 6.38
C GLU A 145 -13.82 10.91 6.08
N ALA A 146 -13.71 9.60 6.35
CA ALA A 146 -12.49 8.84 6.09
C ALA A 146 -12.29 8.47 4.60
N PHE A 147 -13.28 8.71 3.72
CA PHE A 147 -13.21 8.28 2.33
C PHE A 147 -12.05 8.94 1.57
N ILE A 148 -12.01 10.27 1.52
CA ILE A 148 -10.97 11.02 0.79
C ILE A 148 -9.58 10.74 1.37
N PRO A 149 -9.37 10.79 2.71
CA PRO A 149 -8.12 10.37 3.33
C PRO A 149 -7.68 8.94 2.97
N ALA A 150 -8.62 8.01 2.83
CA ALA A 150 -8.32 6.64 2.46
C ALA A 150 -7.92 6.52 0.98
N VAL A 151 -8.66 7.16 0.06
CA VAL A 151 -8.30 7.19 -1.36
C VAL A 151 -6.95 7.85 -1.56
N PHE A 152 -6.70 8.97 -0.88
CA PHE A 152 -5.42 9.67 -0.95
C PHE A 152 -4.27 8.74 -0.55
N PHE A 153 -4.40 8.02 0.56
CA PHE A 153 -3.37 7.10 1.02
C PHE A 153 -3.13 5.97 0.01
N MET A 154 -4.21 5.33 -0.45
CA MET A 154 -4.12 4.21 -1.38
C MET A 154 -3.64 4.59 -2.78
N VAL A 155 -3.81 5.84 -3.20
CA VAL A 155 -3.37 6.31 -4.53
C VAL A 155 -2.02 7.01 -4.42
N VAL A 156 -1.98 8.14 -3.70
CA VAL A 156 -0.80 9.03 -3.68
C VAL A 156 0.37 8.38 -2.96
N VAL A 157 0.14 7.85 -1.76
CA VAL A 157 1.25 7.31 -0.95
C VAL A 157 1.75 6.00 -1.54
N THR A 158 0.85 5.13 -2.00
CA THR A 158 1.24 3.91 -2.73
C THR A 158 2.04 4.23 -3.99
N THR A 159 1.64 5.26 -4.75
CA THR A 159 2.39 5.66 -5.94
C THR A 159 3.78 6.18 -5.59
N ILE A 160 3.91 7.00 -4.54
CA ILE A 160 5.21 7.49 -4.04
C ILE A 160 6.12 6.33 -3.64
N GLU A 161 5.58 5.33 -2.94
CA GLU A 161 6.31 4.11 -2.58
C GLU A 161 6.74 3.31 -3.81
N TRP A 162 5.97 3.36 -4.89
CA TRP A 162 6.23 2.63 -6.13
C TRP A 162 7.23 3.32 -7.07
N VAL A 163 7.52 4.61 -6.86
CA VAL A 163 8.45 5.42 -7.68
C VAL A 163 9.78 4.73 -8.01
N PRO A 164 10.47 4.03 -7.09
CA PRO A 164 11.76 3.42 -7.40
C PRO A 164 11.70 2.45 -8.59
N VAL A 165 10.62 1.66 -8.69
CA VAL A 165 10.45 0.68 -9.78
C VAL A 165 9.83 1.33 -11.02
N LEU A 166 8.96 2.32 -10.82
CA LEU A 166 8.41 3.12 -11.93
C LEU A 166 9.49 3.78 -12.78
N ARG A 167 10.61 4.19 -12.17
CA ARG A 167 11.75 4.82 -12.86
C ARG A 167 12.60 3.86 -13.66
N VAL A 168 12.70 2.60 -13.22
CA VAL A 168 13.42 1.55 -13.95
C VAL A 168 12.60 1.06 -15.14
N ASN A 169 11.26 1.11 -15.01
CA ASN A 169 10.29 0.74 -16.05
C ASN A 169 10.44 -0.71 -16.57
N GLU A 170 10.89 -1.63 -15.71
CA GLU A 170 10.87 -3.06 -16.01
C GLU A 170 9.51 -3.65 -15.63
N GLU A 171 8.76 -4.14 -16.61
CA GLU A 171 7.36 -4.54 -16.47
C GLU A 171 7.14 -5.59 -15.36
N SER A 172 8.00 -6.60 -15.30
CA SER A 172 7.94 -7.67 -14.30
C SER A 172 8.01 -7.12 -12.87
N TRP A 173 8.91 -6.16 -12.60
CA TRP A 173 9.08 -5.55 -11.28
C TRP A 173 7.98 -4.55 -10.97
N VAL A 174 7.54 -3.79 -11.98
CA VAL A 174 6.41 -2.85 -11.89
C VAL A 174 5.22 -3.60 -11.31
N TYR A 175 4.85 -4.73 -11.89
CA TYR A 175 3.75 -5.55 -11.38
C TYR A 175 4.09 -6.30 -10.09
N LEU A 176 5.30 -6.84 -9.95
CA LEU A 176 5.71 -7.55 -8.73
C LEU A 176 5.58 -6.68 -7.47
N MET A 177 5.83 -5.37 -7.57
CA MET A 177 5.82 -4.46 -6.42
C MET A 177 4.42 -3.86 -6.13
N ILE A 178 3.63 -3.52 -7.14
CA ILE A 178 2.38 -2.79 -6.91
C ILE A 178 1.35 -3.60 -6.12
N PHE A 179 1.21 -4.90 -6.40
CA PHE A 179 0.25 -5.75 -5.69
C PHE A 179 0.56 -5.87 -4.18
N PRO A 180 1.77 -6.24 -3.74
CA PRO A 180 2.08 -6.30 -2.31
C PRO A 180 1.98 -4.93 -1.63
N LEU A 181 2.36 -3.83 -2.30
CA LEU A 181 2.16 -2.48 -1.74
C LEU A 181 0.67 -2.20 -1.50
N LEU A 182 -0.20 -2.44 -2.49
CA LEU A 182 -1.65 -2.23 -2.35
C LEU A 182 -2.22 -3.08 -1.21
N VAL A 183 -1.81 -4.35 -1.10
CA VAL A 183 -2.30 -5.25 -0.05
C VAL A 183 -1.80 -4.80 1.33
N CYS A 184 -0.53 -4.41 1.47
CA CYS A 184 0.04 -3.91 2.73
C CYS A 184 -0.65 -2.61 3.16
N ASN A 185 -0.77 -1.64 2.26
CA ASN A 185 -1.41 -0.36 2.52
C ASN A 185 -2.89 -0.54 2.88
N ALA A 186 -3.62 -1.39 2.16
CA ALA A 186 -5.01 -1.72 2.49
C ALA A 186 -5.12 -2.36 3.88
N TYR A 187 -4.26 -3.35 4.17
CA TYR A 187 -4.24 -4.01 5.47
C TYR A 187 -4.00 -3.03 6.61
N GLN A 188 -2.95 -2.20 6.51
CA GLN A 188 -2.59 -1.20 7.51
C GLN A 188 -3.72 -0.19 7.73
N LEU A 189 -4.32 0.31 6.65
CA LEU A 189 -5.40 1.29 6.72
C LEU A 189 -6.65 0.72 7.40
N LEU A 190 -7.04 -0.53 7.11
CA LEU A 190 -8.24 -1.16 7.65
C LEU A 190 -8.05 -1.63 9.10
N ILE A 191 -6.91 -2.24 9.44
CA ILE A 191 -6.67 -2.79 10.78
C ILE A 191 -6.45 -1.71 11.85
N LEU A 192 -6.00 -0.50 11.44
CA LEU A 192 -5.62 0.58 12.36
C LEU A 192 -6.70 0.92 13.39
N GLN A 193 -7.97 0.98 12.97
CA GLN A 193 -9.08 1.34 13.88
C GLN A 193 -9.24 0.30 15.00
N LYS A 194 -9.17 -0.99 14.66
CA LYS A 194 -9.29 -2.09 15.62
C LYS A 194 -8.17 -2.03 16.65
N LEU A 195 -6.94 -1.77 16.20
CA LEU A 195 -5.79 -1.66 17.08
C LEU A 195 -5.82 -0.39 17.96
N ASN A 196 -6.36 0.72 17.44
CA ASN A 196 -6.56 1.95 18.21
C ASN A 196 -7.60 1.75 19.32
N LYS A 197 -8.74 1.11 19.04
CA LYS A 197 -9.76 0.77 20.05
C LYS A 197 -9.17 -0.13 21.14
N ALA A 198 -8.49 -1.21 20.76
CA ALA A 198 -7.84 -2.11 21.71
C ALA A 198 -6.79 -1.39 22.59
N SER A 199 -6.03 -0.46 22.02
CA SER A 199 -5.09 0.38 22.79
C SER A 199 -5.81 1.30 23.79
N GLN A 200 -6.96 1.87 23.45
CA GLN A 200 -7.73 2.72 24.35
C GLN A 200 -8.30 1.92 25.53
N GLU A 201 -8.91 0.75 25.25
CA GLU A 201 -9.42 -0.16 26.28
C GLU A 201 -8.33 -0.60 27.26
N GLN A 202 -7.13 -0.92 26.75
CA GLN A 202 -6.00 -1.31 27.58
C GLN A 202 -5.58 -0.16 28.52
N ARG A 203 -5.52 1.08 28.02
CA ARG A 203 -5.20 2.26 28.85
C ARG A 203 -6.24 2.48 29.94
N GLN A 204 -7.52 2.33 29.62
CA GLN A 204 -8.60 2.46 30.61
C GLN A 204 -8.51 1.37 31.69
N LYS A 205 -8.17 0.12 31.33
CA LYS A 205 -7.99 -0.97 32.29
C LYS A 205 -6.79 -0.73 33.23
N VAL A 206 -5.70 -0.17 32.72
CA VAL A 206 -4.54 0.20 33.55
C VAL A 206 -4.89 1.35 34.49
N ALA A 207 -5.57 2.40 34.00
CA ALA A 207 -6.00 3.53 34.82
C ALA A 207 -6.99 3.15 35.94
N LYS A 208 -7.76 2.07 35.76
CA LYS A 208 -8.72 1.55 36.77
C LYS A 208 -8.08 0.58 37.77
N LYS A 209 -6.84 0.12 37.57
CA LYS A 209 -6.16 -0.71 38.56
C LYS A 209 -5.57 0.21 39.65
N PRO A 210 -5.92 0.03 40.94
CA PRO A 210 -5.27 0.79 42.00
C PRO A 210 -3.76 0.52 41.96
N ALA A 211 -2.97 1.58 42.13
CA ALA A 211 -1.52 1.45 42.29
C ALA A 211 -1.27 0.49 43.46
N LYS A 212 -0.52 -0.58 43.20
CA LYS A 212 0.00 -1.46 44.24
C LYS A 212 1.14 -0.77 44.96
#